data_AF-A0A1C5U0X4-F1
#
_entry.id   AF-A0A1C5U0X4-F1
#
_cell.length_a   1.000
_cell.length_b   1.000
_cell.length_c   1.000
_cell.angle_alpha   90.00
_cell.angle_beta   90.00
_cell.angle_gamma   90.00
#
_symmetry.space_group_name_H-M   'P 1'
#
loop_
_entity.id
_entity.type
_entity.pdbx_description
1 polymer ?
#
loop_
_entity_poly.entity_id
_entity_poly.type
_entity_poly.pdbx_seq_one_letter_code
_entity_poly.pdbx_strand_id
1 'polypeptide(L)'
;MLFIVYGATLDLGYETREIFRKKGFSIISKYNYVRDDAKVDKKNYENTADSNEWFQKWYDDKVYISEEELEMLDFTYGLDGVCVGFNQKQIVDAVRGVTDSLITLGASSLGFIAELKAAYGDYVTVIHLFEDVLTVEQSVVKYGVFSESEKVTRVAANKKMQKMYLDNKEIFDEIVLYTGEDSVYDLKALDMQYEQIIEKRGEIQKRLNNNKYVSLPYNGADPYIFVSYAHADREEVYKVLYFLQRQTYRIWYDDGITWGANWSKMLKDKIANAECVMLFSSEAAVNSEFVQDELLDAWTNGKQIFNIQLDDARFIPMFEKRLADNQRISIDSYQEKIVSALPMCTRNDKTEM
;
A
#
# COMPACT_ATOMS: atom_id res chain seq x y z
N MET A 1 -2.82 6.00 -7.73
CA MET A 1 -1.96 4.84 -8.07
C MET A 1 -0.65 4.98 -7.31
N LEU A 2 -0.08 3.88 -6.83
CA LEU A 2 1.20 3.92 -6.16
C LEU A 2 2.33 3.70 -7.17
N PHE A 3 3.30 4.61 -7.17
CA PHE A 3 4.54 4.49 -7.91
C PHE A 3 5.69 4.26 -6.93
N ILE A 4 6.51 3.27 -7.21
CA ILE A 4 7.70 2.92 -6.45
C ILE A 4 8.89 3.13 -7.37
N VAL A 5 9.75 4.09 -7.05
CA VAL A 5 11.03 4.24 -7.75
C VAL A 5 12.13 3.56 -6.92
N TYR A 6 12.68 2.49 -7.48
CA TYR A 6 13.72 1.67 -6.88
C TYR A 6 15.09 2.03 -7.45
N GLY A 7 16.04 2.37 -6.59
CA GLY A 7 17.40 2.77 -7.00
C GLY A 7 17.64 4.27 -6.98
N ALA A 8 16.61 5.07 -6.69
CA ALA A 8 16.72 6.52 -6.51
C ALA A 8 17.53 6.86 -5.26
N THR A 9 18.74 7.39 -5.42
CA THR A 9 19.59 7.84 -4.31
C THR A 9 20.04 9.28 -4.49
N LEU A 10 20.39 9.95 -3.39
CA LEU A 10 20.99 11.29 -3.38
C LEU A 10 20.15 12.35 -4.13
N ASP A 11 20.81 13.21 -4.88
CA ASP A 11 20.25 14.21 -5.78
C ASP A 11 19.31 13.58 -6.79
N LEU A 12 19.69 12.46 -7.40
CA LEU A 12 18.86 11.81 -8.40
C LEU A 12 17.49 11.39 -7.81
N GLY A 13 17.49 10.90 -6.57
CA GLY A 13 16.25 10.62 -5.85
C GLY A 13 15.43 11.87 -5.52
N TYR A 14 16.09 12.97 -5.19
CA TYR A 14 15.43 14.26 -4.99
C TYR A 14 14.81 14.80 -6.28
N GLU A 15 15.55 14.83 -7.38
CA GLU A 15 15.08 15.29 -8.68
C GLU A 15 13.92 14.43 -9.18
N THR A 16 13.97 13.11 -8.96
CA THR A 16 12.83 12.21 -9.21
C THR A 16 11.59 12.66 -8.45
N ARG A 17 11.69 12.93 -7.14
CA ARG A 17 10.55 13.39 -6.33
C ARG A 17 10.03 14.74 -6.80
N GLU A 18 10.90 15.67 -7.17
CA GLU A 18 10.52 16.97 -7.71
C GLU A 18 9.76 16.85 -9.04
N ILE A 19 10.20 15.97 -9.94
CA ILE A 19 9.49 15.67 -11.19
C ILE A 19 8.08 15.18 -10.90
N PHE A 20 7.93 14.20 -10.00
CA PHE A 20 6.62 13.66 -9.64
C PHE A 20 5.73 14.69 -8.93
N ARG A 21 6.27 15.53 -8.05
CA ARG A 21 5.53 16.65 -7.42
C ARG A 21 4.98 17.61 -8.46
N LYS A 22 5.78 18.00 -9.46
CA LYS A 22 5.33 18.88 -10.56
C LYS A 22 4.20 18.24 -11.37
N LYS A 23 4.16 16.91 -11.43
CA LYS A 23 3.09 16.12 -12.07
C LYS A 23 1.92 15.80 -11.13
N GLY A 24 1.87 16.38 -9.93
CA GLY A 24 0.74 16.30 -9.00
C GLY A 24 0.77 15.11 -8.03
N PHE A 25 1.86 14.37 -7.96
CA PHE A 25 1.97 13.23 -7.04
C PHE A 25 2.24 13.67 -5.60
N SER A 26 1.60 12.98 -4.66
CA SER A 26 1.96 13.05 -3.25
C SER A 26 3.23 12.22 -2.99
N ILE A 27 4.18 12.75 -2.22
CA ILE A 27 5.40 12.02 -1.86
C ILE A 27 5.16 11.33 -0.52
N ILE A 28 5.27 10.01 -0.50
CA ILE A 28 5.17 9.23 0.73
C ILE A 28 6.49 9.37 1.49
N SER A 29 6.42 10.05 2.64
CA SER A 29 7.54 10.13 3.56
C SER A 29 7.83 8.80 4.24
N LYS A 30 9.11 8.53 4.47
CA LYS A 30 9.64 7.38 5.18
C LYS A 30 10.01 7.80 6.60
N TYR A 31 9.54 7.07 7.60
CA TYR A 31 9.96 7.29 8.97
C TYR A 31 11.30 6.61 9.21
N ASN A 32 12.24 7.30 9.84
CA ASN A 32 13.60 6.82 10.03
C ASN A 32 14.00 6.93 11.50
N TYR A 33 14.59 5.88 12.03
CA TYR A 33 15.29 5.85 13.31
C TYR A 33 16.74 5.42 13.06
N VAL A 34 17.70 6.25 13.45
CA VAL A 34 19.13 5.97 13.30
C VAL A 34 19.64 5.39 14.61
N ARG A 35 20.12 4.14 14.59
CA ARG A 35 20.68 3.48 15.77
C ARG A 35 22.03 4.10 16.15
N ASP A 36 22.39 3.99 17.43
CA ASP A 36 23.65 4.52 17.95
C ASP A 36 24.90 3.89 17.32
N ASP A 37 24.78 2.68 16.79
CA ASP A 37 25.85 1.94 16.09
C ASP A 37 25.85 2.15 14.56
N ALA A 38 24.99 3.03 14.04
CA ALA A 38 24.87 3.27 12.62
C ALA A 38 26.14 3.91 12.04
N LYS A 39 26.50 3.50 10.82
CA LYS A 39 27.65 4.06 10.08
C LYS A 39 27.33 5.38 9.38
N VAL A 40 26.10 5.88 9.53
CA VAL A 40 25.61 7.11 8.90
C VAL A 40 25.45 8.19 9.95
N ASP A 41 25.68 9.45 9.57
CA ASP A 41 25.48 10.58 10.48
C ASP A 41 23.97 10.80 10.71
N LYS A 42 23.56 10.70 11.98
CA LYS A 42 22.19 10.93 12.46
C LYS A 42 21.66 12.32 12.08
N LYS A 43 22.52 13.34 12.04
CA LYS A 43 22.15 14.71 11.68
C LYS A 43 21.64 14.86 10.25
N ASN A 44 21.97 13.92 9.36
CA ASN A 44 21.46 13.91 7.99
C ASN A 44 19.98 13.51 7.90
N TYR A 45 19.40 13.01 9.00
CA TYR A 45 18.03 12.48 9.06
C TYR A 45 17.14 13.30 9.99
N GLU A 46 17.69 14.01 10.97
CA GLU A 46 16.97 14.94 11.84
C GLU A 46 16.41 16.10 10.99
N ASN A 47 15.08 16.32 11.08
CA ASN A 47 14.30 17.19 10.21
C ASN A 47 15.02 18.51 9.86
N THR A 48 15.25 18.68 8.56
CA THR A 48 16.16 19.61 7.88
C THR A 48 15.76 21.08 7.94
N ALA A 49 14.74 21.45 8.73
CA ALA A 49 14.18 22.79 8.76
C ALA A 49 15.15 23.85 9.31
N ASP A 50 16.09 23.44 10.16
CA ASP A 50 17.07 24.33 10.82
C ASP A 50 18.52 24.19 10.29
N SER A 51 18.73 23.35 9.26
CA SER A 51 20.07 23.16 8.69
C SER A 51 20.32 24.03 7.47
N ASN A 52 21.51 24.62 7.40
CA ASN A 52 21.96 25.44 6.26
C ASN A 52 22.67 24.60 5.17
N GLU A 53 22.70 23.27 5.30
CA GLU A 53 23.42 22.40 4.37
C GLU A 53 22.58 22.03 3.15
N TRP A 54 22.99 22.51 1.98
CA TRP A 54 22.25 22.38 0.72
C TRP A 54 21.92 20.94 0.29
N PHE A 55 22.71 19.94 0.73
CA PHE A 55 22.52 18.53 0.37
C PHE A 55 21.48 17.83 1.25
N GLN A 56 21.11 18.40 2.40
CA GLN A 56 20.11 17.79 3.28
C GLN A 56 18.71 17.81 2.67
N LYS A 57 18.45 18.70 1.70
CA LYS A 57 17.22 18.68 0.89
C LYS A 57 16.98 17.34 0.18
N TRP A 58 18.02 16.53 -0.03
CA TRP A 58 17.88 15.20 -0.63
C TRP A 58 17.20 14.18 0.28
N TYR A 59 17.01 14.52 1.55
CA TYR A 59 16.34 13.69 2.55
C TYR A 59 14.95 14.25 2.91
N ASP A 60 14.37 15.07 2.04
CA ASP A 60 13.04 15.68 2.21
C ASP A 60 11.88 14.69 2.28
N ASP A 61 12.11 13.42 1.92
CA ASP A 61 11.15 12.33 2.11
C ASP A 61 11.41 11.54 3.40
N LYS A 62 12.38 11.92 4.23
CA LYS A 62 12.71 11.24 5.49
C LYS A 62 12.21 12.04 6.67
N VAL A 63 11.52 11.36 7.58
CA VAL A 63 11.03 11.92 8.84
C VAL A 63 11.71 11.19 9.98
N TYR A 64 12.49 11.91 10.79
CA TYR A 64 13.08 11.34 12.00
C TYR A 64 12.02 11.09 13.06
N ILE A 65 12.09 9.92 13.70
CA ILE A 65 11.17 9.51 14.76
C ILE A 65 11.92 8.90 15.95
N SER A 66 11.25 8.82 17.10
CA SER A 66 11.74 8.08 18.26
C SER A 66 11.66 6.57 18.06
N GLU A 67 12.36 5.82 18.92
CA GLU A 67 12.26 4.36 18.95
C GLU A 67 10.84 3.89 19.32
N GLU A 68 10.17 4.60 20.23
CA GLU A 68 8.79 4.32 20.64
C GLU A 68 7.81 4.54 19.47
N GLU A 69 8.01 5.57 18.66
CA GLU A 69 7.22 5.84 17.46
C GLU A 69 7.47 4.77 16.37
N LEU A 70 8.71 4.24 16.28
CA LEU A 70 9.08 3.20 15.33
C LEU A 70 8.32 1.89 15.62
N GLU A 71 8.17 1.54 16.90
CA GLU A 71 7.41 0.36 17.34
C GLU A 71 5.92 0.44 16.99
N MET A 72 5.39 1.64 16.75
CA MET A 72 3.99 1.86 16.36
C MET A 72 3.76 1.76 14.86
N LEU A 73 4.81 1.73 14.03
CA LEU A 73 4.67 1.68 12.57
C LEU A 73 4.26 0.30 12.07
N ASP A 74 3.49 0.28 10.99
CA ASP A 74 2.94 -0.96 10.43
C ASP A 74 3.99 -1.79 9.68
N PHE A 75 5.03 -1.14 9.16
CA PHE A 75 6.16 -1.80 8.50
C PHE A 75 7.47 -1.17 8.94
N THR A 76 8.48 -2.01 9.20
CA THR A 76 9.85 -1.56 9.43
C THR A 76 10.86 -2.49 8.74
N TYR A 77 11.98 -1.93 8.30
CA TYR A 77 13.13 -2.67 7.78
C TYR A 77 14.45 -2.00 8.14
N GLY A 78 15.53 -2.78 8.19
CA GLY A 78 16.87 -2.29 8.46
C GLY A 78 17.65 -1.93 7.18
N LEU A 79 18.38 -0.82 7.23
CA LEU A 79 19.30 -0.36 6.20
C LEU A 79 20.56 0.25 6.85
N ASP A 80 21.64 -0.54 6.95
CA ASP A 80 22.96 -0.10 7.43
C ASP A 80 22.96 0.66 8.78
N GLY A 81 22.15 0.20 9.74
CA GLY A 81 21.99 0.82 11.06
C GLY A 81 20.85 1.85 11.15
N VAL A 82 20.18 2.13 10.04
CA VAL A 82 18.93 2.91 10.01
C VAL A 82 17.74 1.96 9.95
N CYS A 83 16.81 2.11 10.88
CA CYS A 83 15.49 1.49 10.79
C CYS A 83 14.57 2.43 10.02
N VAL A 84 13.94 1.94 8.96
CA VAL A 84 13.01 2.70 8.13
C VAL A 84 11.64 2.07 8.26
N GLY A 85 10.58 2.89 8.36
CA GLY A 85 9.22 2.40 8.41
C GLY A 85 8.18 3.28 7.74
N PHE A 86 6.96 2.74 7.62
CA PHE A 86 5.82 3.37 6.94
C PHE A 86 4.53 3.19 7.73
N ASN A 87 3.64 4.17 7.62
CA ASN A 87 2.25 4.01 8.03
C ASN A 87 1.43 3.46 6.88
N GLN A 88 0.63 2.42 7.16
CA GLN A 88 -0.19 1.74 6.17
C GLN A 88 -1.14 2.70 5.44
N LYS A 89 -1.70 3.68 6.16
CA LYS A 89 -2.62 4.69 5.61
C LYS A 89 -2.04 5.40 4.38
N GLN A 90 -0.74 5.73 4.39
CA GLN A 90 -0.09 6.46 3.30
C GLN A 90 -0.03 5.64 2.00
N ILE A 91 0.16 4.33 2.12
CA ILE A 91 0.21 3.38 1.00
C ILE A 91 -1.20 3.07 0.52
N VAL A 92 -2.13 2.85 1.45
CA VAL A 92 -3.53 2.52 1.18
C VAL A 92 -4.20 3.59 0.33
N ASP A 93 -4.06 4.88 0.66
CA ASP A 93 -4.68 5.95 -0.14
C ASP A 93 -4.14 5.97 -1.59
N ALA A 94 -2.87 5.58 -1.80
CA ALA A 94 -2.23 5.55 -3.10
C ALA A 94 -2.67 4.37 -3.98
N VAL A 95 -2.62 3.15 -3.44
CA VAL A 95 -3.01 1.91 -4.13
C VAL A 95 -4.52 1.81 -4.32
N ARG A 96 -5.28 2.47 -3.44
CA ARG A 96 -6.71 2.65 -3.64
C ARG A 96 -7.00 3.70 -4.72
N GLY A 97 -6.05 4.54 -5.12
CA GLY A 97 -6.27 5.52 -6.20
C GLY A 97 -7.09 6.73 -5.73
N VAL A 98 -7.09 6.98 -4.42
CA VAL A 98 -7.54 8.27 -3.84
C VAL A 98 -6.53 9.35 -4.19
N THR A 99 -5.25 8.99 -4.18
CA THR A 99 -4.14 9.85 -4.59
C THR A 99 -3.18 9.10 -5.49
N ASP A 100 -2.54 9.83 -6.39
CA ASP A 100 -1.34 9.34 -7.06
C ASP A 100 -0.15 9.68 -6.17
N SER A 101 0.61 8.66 -5.78
CA SER A 101 1.67 8.82 -4.80
C SER A 101 2.95 8.13 -5.24
N LEU A 102 4.08 8.74 -4.91
CA LEU A 102 5.41 8.21 -5.14
C LEU A 102 6.07 7.83 -3.81
N ILE A 103 6.72 6.67 -3.78
CA ILE A 103 7.67 6.28 -2.74
C ILE A 103 9.00 5.89 -3.38
N THR A 104 10.11 6.33 -2.76
CA THR A 104 11.46 5.95 -3.21
C THR A 104 12.06 4.88 -2.29
N LEU A 105 12.50 3.77 -2.87
CA LEU A 105 12.94 2.59 -2.14
C LEU A 105 14.31 2.09 -2.64
N GLY A 106 15.01 1.32 -1.79
CA GLY A 106 16.37 0.84 -2.04
C GLY A 106 16.49 -0.69 -1.97
N ALA A 107 17.72 -1.21 -2.03
CA ALA A 107 17.97 -2.64 -2.19
C ALA A 107 17.22 -3.56 -1.19
N SER A 108 17.17 -3.18 0.08
CA SER A 108 16.62 -4.01 1.16
C SER A 108 15.09 -4.13 1.17
N SER A 109 14.37 -3.40 0.32
CA SER A 109 12.90 -3.36 0.34
C SER A 109 12.24 -4.26 -0.71
N LEU A 110 12.97 -5.13 -1.41
CA LEU A 110 12.40 -5.96 -2.47
C LEU A 110 11.26 -6.87 -1.97
N GLY A 111 11.41 -7.47 -0.77
CA GLY A 111 10.35 -8.30 -0.18
C GLY A 111 9.05 -7.51 0.00
N PHE A 112 9.15 -6.30 0.54
CA PHE A 112 8.01 -5.40 0.70
C PHE A 112 7.38 -4.98 -0.64
N ILE A 113 8.20 -4.70 -1.66
CA ILE A 113 7.69 -4.39 -3.00
C ILE A 113 6.93 -5.60 -3.57
N ALA A 114 7.46 -6.82 -3.38
CA ALA A 114 6.82 -8.05 -3.82
C ALA A 114 5.47 -8.27 -3.13
N GLU A 115 5.38 -8.03 -1.83
CA GLU A 115 4.12 -8.11 -1.06
C GLU A 115 3.08 -7.09 -1.59
N LEU A 116 3.49 -5.83 -1.80
CA LEU A 116 2.61 -4.82 -2.39
C LEU A 116 2.13 -5.20 -3.80
N LYS A 117 3.02 -5.75 -4.62
CA LYS A 117 2.70 -6.22 -5.98
C LYS A 117 1.75 -7.41 -5.97
N ALA A 118 1.98 -8.39 -5.09
CA ALA A 118 1.12 -9.55 -4.94
C ALA A 118 -0.30 -9.14 -4.54
N ALA A 119 -0.41 -8.14 -3.67
CA ALA A 119 -1.70 -7.73 -3.15
C ALA A 119 -2.50 -6.79 -4.04
N TYR A 120 -1.85 -5.77 -4.59
CA TYR A 120 -2.51 -4.68 -5.32
C TYR A 120 -2.30 -4.76 -6.84
N GLY A 121 -1.48 -5.69 -7.31
CA GLY A 121 -1.22 -5.94 -8.73
C GLY A 121 -0.79 -4.67 -9.45
N ASP A 122 -1.49 -4.35 -10.55
CA ASP A 122 -1.18 -3.22 -11.40
C ASP A 122 -1.49 -1.83 -10.79
N TYR A 123 -2.12 -1.74 -9.62
CA TYR A 123 -2.23 -0.48 -8.87
C TYR A 123 -0.91 -0.01 -8.26
N VAL A 124 0.10 -0.88 -8.27
CA VAL A 124 1.47 -0.58 -7.88
C VAL A 124 2.30 -0.62 -9.15
N THR A 125 2.99 0.48 -9.46
CA THR A 125 3.97 0.56 -10.55
C THR A 125 5.36 0.59 -9.93
N VAL A 126 6.23 -0.33 -10.30
CA VAL A 126 7.62 -0.41 -9.83
C VAL A 126 8.54 -0.05 -10.98
N ILE A 127 9.28 1.03 -10.79
CA ILE A 127 10.23 1.58 -11.75
C ILE A 127 11.64 1.35 -11.22
N HIS A 128 12.48 0.67 -11.99
CA HIS A 128 13.91 0.68 -11.72
C HIS A 128 14.54 1.96 -12.27
N LEU A 129 15.09 2.81 -11.40
CA LEU A 129 15.98 3.89 -11.82
C LEU A 129 17.39 3.34 -11.93
N PHE A 130 17.83 3.13 -13.17
CA PHE A 130 19.17 2.71 -13.50
C PHE A 130 20.08 3.93 -13.56
N GLU A 131 21.13 3.90 -12.73
CA GLU A 131 22.26 4.81 -12.79
C GLU A 131 23.52 3.98 -12.96
N ASP A 132 24.31 4.28 -13.99
CA ASP A 132 25.54 3.56 -14.24
C ASP A 132 26.59 3.85 -13.15
N VAL A 133 27.50 2.90 -12.96
CA VAL A 133 28.48 2.95 -11.86
C VAL A 133 29.41 4.15 -11.96
N LEU A 134 29.81 4.55 -13.18
CA LEU A 134 30.72 5.68 -13.36
C LEU A 134 30.04 6.98 -12.97
N THR A 135 28.77 7.15 -13.33
CA THR A 135 27.97 8.31 -12.93
C THR A 135 27.84 8.39 -11.41
N VAL A 136 27.58 7.27 -10.71
CA VAL A 136 27.57 7.26 -9.23
C VAL A 136 28.92 7.66 -8.65
N GLU A 137 30.01 7.06 -9.15
CA GLU A 137 31.37 7.35 -8.70
C GLU A 137 31.72 8.84 -8.86
N GLN A 138 31.31 9.44 -9.98
CA GLN A 138 31.47 10.88 -10.23
C GLN A 138 30.60 11.71 -9.28
N SER A 139 29.33 11.36 -9.09
CA SER A 139 28.38 12.09 -8.23
C SER A 139 28.84 12.11 -6.78
N VAL A 140 29.28 10.97 -6.21
CA VAL A 140 29.74 10.92 -4.81
C VAL A 140 31.04 11.69 -4.57
N VAL A 141 31.83 11.94 -5.62
CA VAL A 141 33.04 12.78 -5.56
C VAL A 141 32.71 14.26 -5.77
N LYS A 142 31.86 14.56 -6.76
CA LYS A 142 31.46 15.92 -7.18
C LYS A 142 31.05 16.80 -6.01
N TYR A 143 30.33 16.23 -5.05
CA TYR A 143 29.76 16.99 -3.95
C TYR A 143 30.75 17.23 -2.79
N GLY A 144 31.82 16.44 -2.68
CA GLY A 144 32.84 16.64 -1.64
C GLY A 144 32.36 16.50 -0.20
N VAL A 145 31.14 16.01 0.03
CA VAL A 145 30.48 15.93 1.34
C VAL A 145 30.62 14.57 2.03
N PHE A 146 31.02 13.53 1.29
CA PHE A 146 31.05 12.16 1.80
C PHE A 146 32.45 11.71 2.20
N SER A 147 32.54 10.94 3.28
CA SER A 147 33.78 10.24 3.67
C SER A 147 34.15 9.17 2.63
N GLU A 148 35.44 8.78 2.56
CA GLU A 148 35.87 7.69 1.65
C GLU A 148 35.12 6.38 1.91
N SER A 149 34.86 6.03 3.18
CA SER A 149 34.07 4.85 3.54
C SER A 149 32.62 4.91 3.05
N GLU A 150 32.03 6.11 3.05
CA GLU A 150 30.66 6.30 2.58
C GLU A 150 30.58 6.24 1.06
N LYS A 151 31.54 6.84 0.34
CA LYS A 151 31.63 6.73 -1.13
C LYS A 151 31.65 5.26 -1.58
N VAL A 152 32.52 4.45 -0.97
CA VAL A 152 32.62 3.01 -1.25
C VAL A 152 31.30 2.29 -0.97
N THR A 153 30.66 2.58 0.17
CA THR A 153 29.38 1.97 0.54
C THR A 153 28.28 2.31 -0.46
N ARG A 154 28.19 3.57 -0.92
CA ARG A 154 27.16 4.01 -1.88
C ARG A 154 27.35 3.38 -3.26
N VAL A 155 28.58 3.32 -3.76
CA VAL A 155 28.88 2.63 -5.03
C VAL A 155 28.56 1.13 -4.93
N ALA A 156 28.89 0.50 -3.81
CA ALA A 156 28.53 -0.90 -3.56
C ALA A 156 27.00 -1.11 -3.48
N ALA A 157 26.27 -0.18 -2.87
CA ALA A 157 24.82 -0.21 -2.81
C ALA A 157 24.18 -0.09 -4.20
N ASN A 158 24.67 0.80 -5.07
CA ASN A 158 24.23 0.90 -6.46
C ASN A 158 24.44 -0.43 -7.22
N LYS A 159 25.64 -1.02 -7.15
CA LYS A 159 25.91 -2.35 -7.77
C LYS A 159 24.98 -3.44 -7.24
N LYS A 160 24.70 -3.42 -5.93
CA LYS A 160 23.74 -4.36 -5.30
C LYS A 160 22.33 -4.15 -5.86
N MET A 161 21.86 -2.91 -5.99
CA MET A 161 20.53 -2.61 -6.56
C MET A 161 20.41 -3.07 -8.02
N GLN A 162 21.45 -2.84 -8.84
CA GLN A 162 21.47 -3.33 -10.22
C GLN A 162 21.39 -4.86 -10.29
N LYS A 163 22.14 -5.57 -9.43
CA LYS A 163 22.07 -7.03 -9.35
C LYS A 163 20.67 -7.51 -8.92
N MET A 164 20.11 -6.88 -7.89
CA MET A 164 18.77 -7.20 -7.39
C MET A 164 17.69 -6.99 -8.45
N TYR A 165 17.80 -5.95 -9.27
CA TYR A 165 16.92 -5.77 -10.43
C TYR A 165 17.03 -6.93 -11.43
N LEU A 166 18.25 -7.34 -11.79
CA LEU A 166 18.48 -8.44 -12.73
C LEU A 166 17.94 -9.78 -12.20
N ASP A 167 18.13 -10.04 -10.91
CA ASP A 167 17.72 -11.28 -10.25
C ASP A 167 16.20 -11.37 -10.03
N ASN A 168 15.46 -10.25 -10.10
CA ASN A 168 14.03 -10.16 -9.78
C ASN A 168 13.24 -9.33 -10.80
N LYS A 169 13.55 -9.48 -12.09
CA LYS A 169 13.03 -8.62 -13.18
C LYS A 169 11.50 -8.61 -13.25
N GLU A 170 10.84 -9.70 -12.85
CA GLU A 170 9.38 -9.87 -12.83
C GLU A 170 8.65 -8.91 -11.88
N ILE A 171 9.33 -8.34 -10.89
CA ILE A 171 8.74 -7.37 -9.95
C ILE A 171 8.64 -5.97 -10.58
N PHE A 172 9.49 -5.66 -11.56
CA PHE A 172 9.64 -4.35 -12.14
C PHE A 172 8.81 -4.21 -13.42
N ASP A 173 8.02 -3.14 -13.50
CA ASP A 173 7.21 -2.85 -14.70
C ASP A 173 7.99 -2.06 -15.75
N GLU A 174 8.82 -1.13 -15.29
CA GLU A 174 9.50 -0.16 -16.13
C GLU A 174 10.94 0.06 -15.67
N ILE A 175 11.75 0.59 -16.58
CA ILE A 175 13.11 1.05 -16.31
C ILE A 175 13.25 2.49 -16.79
N VAL A 176 13.92 3.30 -15.98
CA VAL A 176 14.32 4.66 -16.32
C VAL A 176 15.83 4.71 -16.29
N LEU A 177 16.43 5.30 -17.32
CA LEU A 177 17.87 5.40 -17.48
C LEU A 177 18.33 6.80 -17.12
N TYR A 178 19.40 6.87 -16.33
CA TYR A 178 20.21 8.07 -16.11
C TYR A 178 21.69 7.69 -16.25
N THR A 179 22.40 8.36 -17.15
CA THR A 179 23.83 8.08 -17.39
C THR A 179 24.69 9.35 -17.33
N GLY A 180 24.25 10.32 -16.53
CA GLY A 180 24.93 11.59 -16.31
C GLY A 180 24.53 12.71 -17.26
N GLU A 181 24.88 13.93 -16.88
CA GLU A 181 24.46 15.18 -17.55
C GLU A 181 25.08 15.40 -18.93
N ASP A 182 26.20 14.75 -19.23
CA ASP A 182 26.83 14.80 -20.55
C ASP A 182 26.28 13.73 -21.52
N SER A 183 25.21 13.01 -21.13
CA SER A 183 24.61 11.93 -21.89
C SER A 183 23.22 12.30 -22.44
N VAL A 184 22.68 11.46 -23.33
CA VAL A 184 21.28 11.59 -23.80
C VAL A 184 20.28 11.26 -22.67
N TYR A 185 20.70 10.48 -21.68
CA TYR A 185 19.91 10.12 -20.51
C TYR A 185 20.29 11.02 -19.33
N ASP A 186 20.10 12.33 -19.53
CA ASP A 186 20.32 13.40 -18.54
C ASP A 186 19.07 13.64 -17.66
N LEU A 187 19.12 14.65 -16.79
CA LEU A 187 17.96 15.06 -15.98
C LEU A 187 16.72 15.47 -16.80
N LYS A 188 16.87 15.98 -18.03
CA LYS A 188 15.72 16.32 -18.89
C LYS A 188 15.08 15.06 -19.45
N ALA A 189 15.90 14.08 -19.84
CA ALA A 189 15.42 12.79 -20.30
C ALA A 189 14.70 12.00 -19.20
N LEU A 190 15.03 12.22 -17.92
CA LEU A 190 14.24 11.66 -16.81
C LEU A 190 12.78 12.13 -16.84
N ASP A 191 12.54 13.43 -16.98
CA ASP A 191 11.18 13.98 -17.00
C ASP A 191 10.35 13.38 -18.15
N MET A 192 10.96 13.26 -19.34
CA MET A 192 10.32 12.64 -20.51
C MET A 192 10.02 11.15 -20.29
N GLN A 193 10.97 10.39 -19.74
CA GLN A 193 10.77 8.97 -19.45
C GLN A 193 9.66 8.77 -18.41
N TYR A 194 9.64 9.57 -17.34
CA TYR A 194 8.58 9.49 -16.33
C TYR A 194 7.22 9.90 -16.89
N GLU A 195 7.14 10.92 -17.75
CA GLU A 195 5.89 11.33 -18.39
C GLU A 195 5.27 10.18 -19.21
N GLN A 196 6.07 9.50 -20.04
CA GLN A 196 5.60 8.35 -20.83
C GLN A 196 5.10 7.20 -19.93
N ILE A 197 5.83 6.91 -18.85
CA ILE A 197 5.43 5.86 -17.90
C ILE A 197 4.13 6.24 -17.20
N ILE A 198 4.01 7.49 -16.72
CA ILE A 198 2.82 7.97 -16.00
C ILE A 198 1.60 7.91 -16.92
N GLU A 199 1.72 8.34 -18.17
CA GLU A 199 0.63 8.27 -19.15
C GLU A 199 0.17 6.82 -19.37
N LYS A 200 1.12 5.92 -19.68
CA LYS A 200 0.85 4.49 -19.89
C LYS A 200 0.17 3.84 -18.68
N ARG A 201 0.69 4.09 -17.48
CA ARG A 201 0.13 3.51 -16.24
C ARG A 201 -1.20 4.17 -15.86
N GLY A 202 -1.42 5.43 -16.22
CA GLY A 202 -2.71 6.11 -16.07
C GLY A 202 -3.81 5.48 -16.91
N GLU A 203 -3.52 5.02 -18.13
CA GLU A 203 -4.47 4.25 -18.94
C GLU A 203 -4.80 2.89 -18.29
N ILE A 204 -3.79 2.21 -17.76
CA ILE A 204 -3.97 0.97 -17.00
C ILE A 204 -4.84 1.23 -15.78
N GLN A 205 -4.60 2.30 -15.02
CA GLN A 205 -5.41 2.69 -13.87
C GLN A 205 -6.87 2.92 -14.26
N LYS A 206 -7.12 3.65 -15.36
CA LYS A 206 -8.48 3.88 -15.88
C LYS A 206 -9.15 2.57 -16.25
N ARG A 207 -8.44 1.67 -16.94
CA ARG A 207 -8.96 0.33 -17.28
C ARG A 207 -9.24 -0.50 -16.03
N LEU A 208 -8.35 -0.50 -15.05
CA LEU A 208 -8.55 -1.20 -13.78
C LEU A 208 -9.72 -0.61 -13.01
N ASN A 209 -9.90 0.71 -13.00
CA ASN A 209 -11.04 1.36 -12.35
C ASN A 209 -12.35 1.07 -13.08
N ASN A 210 -12.33 0.99 -14.41
CA ASN A 210 -13.50 0.65 -15.23
C ASN A 210 -13.85 -0.85 -15.15
N ASN A 211 -12.84 -1.71 -15.03
CA ASN A 211 -12.98 -3.16 -14.83
C ASN A 211 -13.14 -3.53 -13.35
N LYS A 212 -12.92 -2.61 -12.43
CA LYS A 212 -13.21 -2.79 -11.01
C LYS A 212 -14.73 -2.85 -10.90
N TYR A 213 -15.21 -4.08 -10.84
CA TYR A 213 -16.51 -4.40 -10.31
C TYR A 213 -16.63 -3.91 -8.85
N VAL A 214 -15.62 -3.42 -8.14
CA VAL A 214 -15.82 -2.96 -6.75
C VAL A 214 -14.98 -1.72 -6.51
N SER A 215 -15.61 -0.63 -6.08
CA SER A 215 -14.93 0.54 -5.53
C SER A 215 -14.22 0.17 -4.22
N LEU A 216 -13.33 1.03 -3.79
CA LEU A 216 -12.38 0.74 -2.72
C LEU A 216 -13.10 0.58 -1.37
N PRO A 217 -12.53 -0.19 -0.42
CA PRO A 217 -13.11 -0.29 0.92
C PRO A 217 -13.25 1.08 1.57
N TYR A 218 -14.43 1.33 2.12
CA TYR A 218 -14.81 2.59 2.75
C TYR A 218 -13.97 2.89 3.99
N ASN A 219 -13.31 4.06 4.03
CA ASN A 219 -12.42 4.45 5.13
C ASN A 219 -12.90 5.68 5.94
N GLY A 220 -14.15 6.13 5.73
CA GLY A 220 -14.71 7.28 6.45
C GLY A 220 -15.22 6.93 7.86
N ALA A 221 -15.76 7.93 8.55
CA ALA A 221 -16.30 7.80 9.90
C ALA A 221 -17.79 7.42 9.96
N ASP A 222 -18.54 7.61 8.87
CA ASP A 222 -19.97 7.25 8.83
C ASP A 222 -20.19 5.73 8.87
N PRO A 223 -21.36 5.24 9.31
CA PRO A 223 -21.67 3.80 9.43
C PRO A 223 -21.36 2.98 8.16
N TYR A 224 -20.85 1.77 8.30
CA TYR A 224 -20.52 0.94 7.13
C TYR A 224 -20.75 -0.54 7.42
N ILE A 225 -20.78 -1.31 6.33
CA ILE A 225 -20.89 -2.76 6.36
C ILE A 225 -19.49 -3.34 6.35
N PHE A 226 -19.13 -4.17 7.31
CA PHE A 226 -17.90 -4.96 7.27
C PHE A 226 -18.15 -6.27 6.52
N VAL A 227 -17.27 -6.63 5.58
CA VAL A 227 -17.41 -7.86 4.80
C VAL A 227 -16.35 -8.87 5.22
N SER A 228 -16.79 -10.04 5.65
CA SER A 228 -15.97 -11.20 5.99
C SER A 228 -16.12 -12.27 4.91
N TYR A 229 -15.01 -12.70 4.31
CA TYR A 229 -14.97 -13.71 3.25
C TYR A 229 -13.58 -14.37 3.18
N ALA A 230 -13.49 -15.59 2.65
CA ALA A 230 -12.18 -16.17 2.34
C ALA A 230 -11.63 -15.59 1.03
N HIS A 231 -10.31 -15.33 0.96
CA HIS A 231 -9.71 -14.75 -0.24
C HIS A 231 -9.89 -15.59 -1.51
N ALA A 232 -10.07 -16.91 -1.38
CA ALA A 232 -10.39 -17.81 -2.48
C ALA A 232 -11.73 -17.46 -3.17
N ASP A 233 -12.66 -16.82 -2.44
CA ASP A 233 -13.99 -16.47 -2.92
C ASP A 233 -14.07 -15.06 -3.54
N ARG A 234 -12.92 -14.37 -3.66
CA ARG A 234 -12.84 -12.96 -4.07
C ARG A 234 -13.67 -12.64 -5.31
N GLU A 235 -13.60 -13.48 -6.34
CA GLU A 235 -14.30 -13.24 -7.60
C GLU A 235 -15.83 -13.21 -7.45
N GLU A 236 -16.40 -14.14 -6.68
CA GLU A 236 -17.86 -14.20 -6.45
C GLU A 236 -18.31 -13.10 -5.50
N VAL A 237 -17.55 -12.87 -4.42
CA VAL A 237 -17.84 -11.81 -3.44
C VAL A 237 -17.86 -10.45 -4.10
N TYR A 238 -16.89 -10.17 -4.99
CA TYR A 238 -16.77 -8.86 -5.63
C TYR A 238 -17.97 -8.54 -6.54
N LYS A 239 -18.65 -9.54 -7.12
CA LYS A 239 -19.88 -9.29 -7.89
C LYS A 239 -20.99 -8.73 -6.99
N VAL A 240 -21.11 -9.22 -5.76
CA VAL A 240 -22.09 -8.73 -4.79
C VAL A 240 -21.71 -7.35 -4.26
N LEU A 241 -20.42 -7.13 -3.95
CA LEU A 241 -19.95 -5.83 -3.49
C LEU A 241 -20.16 -4.74 -4.56
N TYR A 242 -19.97 -5.09 -5.84
CA TYR A 242 -20.28 -4.20 -6.97
C TYR A 242 -21.69 -3.66 -6.89
N PHE A 243 -22.63 -4.60 -6.77
CA PHE A 243 -24.04 -4.32 -6.79
C PHE A 243 -24.40 -3.38 -5.63
N LEU A 244 -23.91 -3.69 -4.43
CA LEU A 244 -24.17 -2.89 -3.23
C LEU A 244 -23.55 -1.49 -3.31
N GLN A 245 -22.34 -1.35 -3.82
CA GLN A 245 -21.72 -0.04 -3.99
C GLN A 245 -22.42 0.80 -5.06
N ARG A 246 -22.98 0.20 -6.11
CA ARG A 246 -23.86 0.91 -7.07
C ARG A 246 -25.16 1.39 -6.43
N GLN A 247 -25.62 0.72 -5.37
CA GLN A 247 -26.69 1.20 -4.51
C GLN A 247 -26.19 2.16 -3.43
N THR A 248 -24.95 2.65 -3.51
CA THR A 248 -24.30 3.64 -2.63
C THR A 248 -24.06 3.18 -1.19
N TYR A 249 -24.04 1.88 -0.92
CA TYR A 249 -23.63 1.36 0.39
C TYR A 249 -22.14 1.62 0.65
N ARG A 250 -21.84 2.03 1.89
CA ARG A 250 -20.48 2.13 2.45
C ARG A 250 -20.04 0.76 2.91
N ILE A 251 -19.06 0.18 2.23
CA ILE A 251 -18.62 -1.20 2.44
C ILE A 251 -17.13 -1.19 2.75
N TRP A 252 -16.76 -1.79 3.87
CA TRP A 252 -15.38 -2.13 4.21
C TRP A 252 -15.18 -3.63 4.01
N TYR A 253 -14.07 -4.02 3.38
CA TYR A 253 -13.67 -5.41 3.19
C TYR A 253 -12.14 -5.49 3.22
N ASP A 254 -11.60 -6.64 3.61
CA ASP A 254 -10.16 -6.91 3.51
C ASP A 254 -9.77 -7.12 2.04
N ASP A 255 -8.83 -6.31 1.53
CA ASP A 255 -8.27 -6.44 0.18
C ASP A 255 -7.15 -7.50 0.09
N GLY A 256 -6.86 -8.18 1.20
CA GLY A 256 -6.08 -9.41 1.26
C GLY A 256 -4.64 -9.22 1.66
N ILE A 257 -4.38 -8.29 2.58
CA ILE A 257 -3.03 -8.13 3.13
C ILE A 257 -3.03 -8.13 4.64
N THR A 258 -2.42 -9.18 5.19
CA THR A 258 -2.18 -9.31 6.62
C THR A 258 -0.93 -8.52 7.01
N TRP A 259 -1.11 -7.27 7.42
CA TRP A 259 0.00 -6.37 7.80
C TRP A 259 0.38 -6.49 9.29
N GLY A 260 1.14 -7.53 9.64
CA GLY A 260 1.77 -7.64 10.97
C GLY A 260 0.81 -7.61 12.18
N ALA A 261 1.36 -7.43 13.39
CA ALA A 261 0.59 -7.49 14.64
C ALA A 261 -0.46 -6.36 14.78
N ASN A 262 -0.25 -5.22 14.13
CA ASN A 262 -1.20 -4.09 14.13
C ASN A 262 -2.45 -4.37 13.29
N TRP A 263 -2.36 -5.24 12.27
CA TRP A 263 -3.50 -5.60 11.43
C TRP A 263 -4.62 -6.26 12.22
N SER A 264 -4.30 -7.22 13.09
CA SER A 264 -5.31 -7.88 13.93
C SER A 264 -6.05 -6.91 14.84
N LYS A 265 -5.35 -5.89 15.38
CA LYS A 265 -5.97 -4.84 16.20
C LYS A 265 -6.86 -3.92 15.34
N MET A 266 -6.36 -3.49 14.18
CA MET A 266 -7.13 -2.66 13.26
C MET A 266 -8.38 -3.38 12.75
N LEU A 267 -8.29 -4.66 12.44
CA LEU A 267 -9.40 -5.49 11.99
C LEU A 267 -10.50 -5.57 13.05
N LYS A 268 -10.10 -5.81 14.32
CA LYS A 268 -11.02 -5.78 15.47
C LYS A 268 -11.70 -4.43 15.63
N ASP A 269 -10.94 -3.34 15.53
CA ASP A 269 -11.50 -1.98 15.58
C ASP A 269 -12.47 -1.73 14.41
N LYS A 270 -12.18 -2.26 13.21
CA LYS A 270 -13.06 -2.13 12.05
C LYS A 270 -14.35 -2.91 12.21
N ILE A 271 -14.31 -4.10 12.81
CA ILE A 271 -15.52 -4.88 13.13
C ILE A 271 -16.33 -4.15 14.22
N ALA A 272 -15.66 -3.69 15.28
CA ALA A 272 -16.30 -3.01 16.40
C ALA A 272 -17.01 -1.71 15.98
N ASN A 273 -16.47 -0.99 15.00
CA ASN A 273 -17.04 0.26 14.48
C ASN A 273 -18.01 0.06 13.29
N ALA A 274 -18.12 -1.14 12.73
CA ALA A 274 -19.07 -1.42 11.68
C ALA A 274 -20.52 -1.41 12.21
N GLU A 275 -21.49 -1.06 11.36
CA GLU A 275 -22.91 -1.15 11.72
C GLU A 275 -23.36 -2.61 11.76
N CYS A 276 -22.95 -3.38 10.75
CA CYS A 276 -23.23 -4.79 10.63
C CYS A 276 -22.09 -5.52 9.90
N VAL A 277 -22.11 -6.85 9.99
CA VAL A 277 -21.19 -7.73 9.28
C VAL A 277 -21.96 -8.47 8.19
N MET A 278 -21.39 -8.49 6.99
CA MET A 278 -21.82 -9.32 5.88
C MET A 278 -20.82 -10.46 5.72
N LEU A 279 -21.26 -11.67 6.07
CA LEU A 279 -20.47 -12.89 5.96
C LEU A 279 -20.75 -13.54 4.60
N PHE A 280 -19.70 -13.94 3.88
CA PHE A 280 -19.81 -14.87 2.76
C PHE A 280 -19.32 -16.25 3.19
N SER A 281 -20.24 -17.21 3.31
CA SER A 281 -19.89 -18.58 3.72
C SER A 281 -19.69 -19.48 2.50
N SER A 282 -18.54 -20.15 2.46
CA SER A 282 -18.10 -21.15 1.48
C SER A 282 -17.30 -22.25 2.19
N GLU A 283 -16.91 -23.31 1.48
CA GLU A 283 -15.95 -24.30 1.96
C GLU A 283 -14.62 -23.66 2.41
N ALA A 284 -14.13 -22.65 1.69
CA ALA A 284 -12.92 -21.93 2.07
C ALA A 284 -13.12 -21.09 3.34
N ALA A 285 -14.26 -20.42 3.47
CA ALA A 285 -14.56 -19.57 4.63
C ALA A 285 -14.79 -20.37 5.91
N VAL A 286 -15.48 -21.51 5.85
CA VAL A 286 -15.73 -22.34 7.05
C VAL A 286 -14.44 -22.93 7.64
N ASN A 287 -13.42 -23.15 6.80
CA ASN A 287 -12.12 -23.67 7.19
C ASN A 287 -11.10 -22.57 7.52
N SER A 288 -11.46 -21.29 7.41
CA SER A 288 -10.57 -20.17 7.70
C SER A 288 -10.63 -19.75 9.17
N GLU A 289 -9.51 -19.87 9.89
CA GLU A 289 -9.39 -19.38 11.27
C GLU A 289 -9.65 -17.87 11.35
N PHE A 290 -9.19 -17.10 10.36
CA PHE A 290 -9.44 -15.66 10.30
C PHE A 290 -10.93 -15.32 10.23
N VAL A 291 -11.70 -15.99 9.37
CA VAL A 291 -13.15 -15.78 9.26
C VAL A 291 -13.84 -16.16 10.58
N GLN A 292 -13.40 -17.24 11.22
CA GLN A 292 -13.96 -17.65 12.51
C GLN A 292 -13.68 -16.62 13.62
N ASP A 293 -12.47 -16.07 13.69
CA ASP A 293 -12.10 -15.02 14.64
C ASP A 293 -12.92 -13.73 14.41
N GLU A 294 -13.06 -13.29 13.16
CA GLU A 294 -13.88 -12.12 12.82
C GLU A 294 -15.35 -12.30 13.24
N LEU A 295 -15.91 -13.50 13.10
CA LEU A 295 -17.28 -13.81 13.55
C LEU A 295 -17.40 -13.79 15.07
N LEU A 296 -16.41 -14.30 15.79
CA LEU A 296 -16.37 -14.22 17.25
C LEU A 296 -16.30 -12.77 17.73
N ASP A 297 -15.46 -11.94 17.09
CA ASP A 297 -15.36 -10.52 17.38
C ASP A 297 -16.67 -9.78 17.07
N ALA A 298 -17.31 -10.08 15.93
CA ALA A 298 -18.60 -9.51 15.55
C ALA A 298 -19.69 -9.81 16.59
N TRP A 299 -19.81 -11.06 17.03
CA TRP A 299 -20.75 -11.43 18.08
C TRP A 299 -20.44 -10.79 19.42
N THR A 300 -19.16 -10.72 19.79
CA THR A 300 -18.74 -10.06 21.05
C THR A 300 -19.10 -8.58 21.05
N ASN A 301 -19.04 -7.93 19.89
CA ASN A 301 -19.45 -6.53 19.70
C ASN A 301 -20.95 -6.36 19.38
N GLY A 302 -21.75 -7.43 19.49
CA GLY A 302 -23.20 -7.38 19.27
C GLY A 302 -23.62 -7.04 17.83
N LYS A 303 -22.75 -7.27 16.84
CA LYS A 303 -23.03 -6.95 15.44
C LYS A 303 -24.00 -7.95 14.85
N GLN A 304 -25.00 -7.42 14.13
CA GLN A 304 -25.87 -8.24 13.30
C GLN A 304 -25.06 -8.81 12.12
N ILE A 305 -25.23 -10.11 11.86
CA ILE A 305 -24.51 -10.79 10.78
C ILE A 305 -25.50 -11.17 9.69
N PHE A 306 -25.26 -10.70 8.47
CA PHE A 306 -25.98 -11.08 7.27
C PHE A 306 -25.17 -12.14 6.53
N ASN A 307 -25.63 -13.40 6.52
CA ASN A 307 -24.88 -14.50 5.93
C ASN A 307 -25.34 -14.76 4.48
N ILE A 308 -24.42 -14.63 3.54
CA ILE A 308 -24.56 -14.94 2.13
C ILE A 308 -23.88 -16.26 1.86
N GLN A 309 -24.66 -17.24 1.43
CA GLN A 309 -24.16 -18.58 1.15
C GLN A 309 -23.72 -18.67 -0.31
N LEU A 310 -22.43 -18.93 -0.50
CA LEU A 310 -21.80 -19.19 -1.80
C LEU A 310 -21.93 -20.66 -2.20
N ASP A 311 -21.90 -21.57 -1.22
CA ASP A 311 -22.09 -23.00 -1.39
C ASP A 311 -22.84 -23.63 -0.19
N ASP A 312 -22.91 -24.96 -0.15
CA ASP A 312 -23.60 -25.74 0.87
C ASP A 312 -22.77 -26.01 2.13
N ALA A 313 -21.53 -25.51 2.22
CA ALA A 313 -20.69 -25.70 3.39
C ALA A 313 -21.33 -25.07 4.65
N ARG A 314 -20.92 -25.60 5.80
CA ARG A 314 -21.47 -25.24 7.11
C ARG A 314 -20.33 -25.07 8.09
N PHE A 315 -20.42 -24.05 8.93
CA PHE A 315 -19.52 -23.91 10.06
C PHE A 315 -19.79 -25.02 11.08
N ILE A 316 -18.92 -25.13 12.09
CA ILE A 316 -19.16 -26.04 13.20
C ILE A 316 -20.50 -25.71 13.91
N PRO A 317 -21.16 -26.69 14.55
CA PRO A 317 -22.51 -26.53 15.09
C PRO A 317 -22.71 -25.32 16.03
N MET A 318 -21.66 -24.94 16.77
CA MET A 318 -21.67 -23.77 17.65
C MET A 318 -21.90 -22.45 16.87
N PHE A 319 -21.22 -22.27 15.74
CA PHE A 319 -21.37 -21.10 14.88
C PHE A 319 -22.71 -21.15 14.15
N GLU A 320 -23.08 -22.31 13.61
CA GLU A 320 -24.33 -22.51 12.89
C GLU A 320 -25.56 -22.17 13.73
N LYS A 321 -25.55 -22.51 15.03
CA LYS A 321 -26.62 -22.16 15.96
C LYS A 321 -26.81 -20.64 16.07
N ARG A 322 -25.72 -19.87 16.17
CA ARG A 322 -25.77 -18.40 16.22
C ARG A 322 -26.10 -17.77 14.87
N LEU A 323 -25.66 -18.38 13.77
CA LEU A 323 -25.99 -17.93 12.42
C LEU A 323 -27.44 -18.26 12.04
N ALA A 324 -28.06 -19.27 12.63
CA ALA A 324 -29.47 -19.63 12.39
C ALA A 324 -30.45 -18.60 12.97
N ASP A 325 -30.04 -17.85 14.00
CA ASP A 325 -30.79 -16.69 14.51
C ASP A 325 -30.80 -15.53 13.49
N ASN A 326 -29.91 -15.57 12.50
CA ASN A 326 -29.78 -14.57 11.43
C ASN A 326 -30.32 -15.10 10.09
N GLN A 327 -30.81 -14.22 9.22
CA GLN A 327 -31.30 -14.61 7.88
C GLN A 327 -30.13 -15.10 7.00
N ARG A 328 -30.29 -16.32 6.45
CA ARG A 328 -29.40 -16.85 5.40
C ARG A 328 -29.94 -16.48 4.03
N ILE A 329 -29.07 -15.94 3.20
CA ILE A 329 -29.40 -15.46 1.87
C ILE A 329 -28.56 -16.26 0.87
N SER A 330 -29.21 -16.97 -0.04
CA SER A 330 -28.49 -17.62 -1.16
C SER A 330 -28.04 -16.56 -2.17
N ILE A 331 -26.84 -16.75 -2.74
CA ILE A 331 -26.29 -15.91 -3.81
C ILE A 331 -27.17 -15.85 -5.08
N ASP A 332 -28.14 -16.74 -5.25
CA ASP A 332 -29.07 -16.66 -6.40
C ASP A 332 -30.22 -15.65 -6.17
N SER A 333 -30.46 -15.24 -4.91
CA SER A 333 -31.61 -14.39 -4.54
C SER A 333 -31.24 -13.19 -3.67
N TYR A 334 -29.97 -12.77 -3.71
CA TYR A 334 -29.45 -11.78 -2.76
C TYR A 334 -29.94 -10.36 -3.02
N GLN A 335 -30.15 -9.98 -4.29
CA GLN A 335 -30.33 -8.58 -4.67
C GLN A 335 -31.52 -7.90 -3.97
N GLU A 336 -32.69 -8.55 -3.94
CA GLU A 336 -33.89 -7.99 -3.30
C GLU A 336 -33.85 -8.12 -1.77
N LYS A 337 -33.38 -9.27 -1.27
CA LYS A 337 -33.38 -9.58 0.16
C LYS A 337 -32.36 -8.72 0.92
N ILE A 338 -31.15 -8.57 0.39
CA ILE A 338 -30.07 -7.82 1.04
C ILE A 338 -30.42 -6.34 1.13
N VAL A 339 -30.87 -5.71 0.03
CA VAL A 339 -31.19 -4.27 0.04
C VAL A 339 -32.31 -3.95 1.04
N SER A 340 -33.29 -4.85 1.19
CA SER A 340 -34.37 -4.67 2.16
C SER A 340 -33.94 -4.86 3.62
N ALA A 341 -32.89 -5.65 3.87
CA ALA A 341 -32.47 -6.06 5.20
C ALA A 341 -31.30 -5.22 5.75
N LEU A 342 -30.47 -4.64 4.87
CA LEU A 342 -29.31 -3.85 5.29
C LEU A 342 -29.72 -2.51 5.91
N PRO A 343 -29.01 -2.05 6.97
CA PRO A 343 -29.30 -0.77 7.60
C PRO A 343 -29.14 0.41 6.63
N MET A 344 -30.18 1.23 6.45
CA MET A 344 -30.14 2.40 5.55
C MET A 344 -29.07 3.42 5.95
N CYS A 345 -28.71 3.51 7.24
CA CYS A 345 -27.65 4.40 7.73
C CYS A 345 -26.26 4.11 7.13
N THR A 346 -26.06 2.92 6.54
CA THR A 346 -24.83 2.54 5.83
C THR A 346 -24.82 3.00 4.37
N ARG A 347 -25.93 3.55 3.87
CA ARG A 347 -26.07 4.05 2.49
C ARG A 347 -25.74 5.53 2.43
N ASN A 348 -25.08 5.97 1.35
CA ASN A 348 -24.76 7.38 1.16
C ASN A 348 -25.98 8.12 0.59
N ASP A 349 -27.02 8.27 1.41
CA ASP A 349 -28.19 9.07 1.09
C ASP A 349 -27.88 10.55 1.26
N LYS A 350 -26.99 11.08 0.43
CA LYS A 350 -27.15 12.47 0.01
C LYS A 350 -28.29 12.46 -0.98
N THR A 351 -29.50 12.61 -0.47
CA THR A 351 -30.65 13.05 -1.26
C THR A 351 -30.16 14.23 -2.10
N GLU A 352 -30.11 14.06 -3.42
CA GLU A 352 -30.09 15.19 -4.33
C GLU A 352 -31.27 16.08 -3.92
N MET A 353 -30.94 17.24 -3.35
CA MET A 353 -31.86 18.34 -3.12
C MET A 353 -31.31 19.56 -3.83
#